data_AF-A0A8F0FZA7-F1
#
_entry.id   AF-A0A8F0FZA7-F1
#
_cell.length_a   1.000
_cell.length_b   1.000
_cell.length_c   1.000
_cell.angle_alpha   90.00
_cell.angle_beta   90.00
_cell.angle_gamma   90.00
#
_symmetry.space_group_name_H-M   'P 1'
#
loop_
_entity.id
_entity.type
_entity.pdbx_description
1 polymer ?
#
loop_
_entity_poly.entity_id
_entity_poly.type
_entity_poly.pdbx_seq_one_letter_code
_entity_poly.pdbx_strand_id
1 'polypeptide(L)'
;LALYFAFMLNWRGVLHFYEILYKLEDFKFGFAISLPILLVAALNFVFVPFSIRYLIKPFFALLIALSAIVSYTMMKYRVLFDQNMIQNIFETNQNEALAYLSLPIIVWVTIAGFIPAILLFFVEIEYEEKWSKGILTRALSMFASLIVIAVIAALYYQDYVSVGRNNSNLQREIVPA
;
A
#
# COMPACT_ATOMS: atom_id res chain seq x y z
N LEU A 1 2.88 4.36 -9.44
CA LEU A 1 2.68 4.55 -7.99
C LEU A 1 1.88 3.40 -7.37
N ALA A 2 0.61 3.21 -7.72
CA ALA A 2 -0.22 2.12 -7.15
C ALA A 2 0.44 0.73 -7.27
N LEU A 3 0.99 0.38 -8.44
CA LEU A 3 1.74 -0.87 -8.64
C LEU A 3 2.95 -1.00 -7.72
N TYR A 4 3.72 0.09 -7.54
CA TYR A 4 4.90 0.09 -6.69
C TYR A 4 4.52 -0.18 -5.23
N PHE A 5 3.51 0.52 -4.73
CA PHE A 5 2.99 0.27 -3.39
C PHE A 5 2.45 -1.16 -3.29
N ALA A 6 1.68 -1.62 -4.27
CA ALA A 6 1.03 -2.92 -4.22
C ALA A 6 2.01 -4.11 -4.18
N PHE A 7 3.07 -4.05 -4.98
CA PHE A 7 3.98 -5.19 -5.14
C PHE A 7 5.26 -5.06 -4.35
N MET A 8 5.82 -3.85 -4.20
CA MET A 8 7.08 -3.67 -3.48
C MET A 8 6.84 -3.43 -1.99
N LEU A 9 6.05 -2.41 -1.64
CA LEU A 9 5.89 -2.00 -0.24
C LEU A 9 4.93 -2.92 0.52
N ASN A 10 3.92 -3.47 -0.16
CA ASN A 10 2.96 -4.43 0.39
C ASN A 10 3.33 -5.89 0.15
N TRP A 11 4.54 -6.16 -0.34
CA TRP A 11 5.00 -7.52 -0.65
C TRP A 11 4.70 -8.51 0.48
N ARG A 12 4.96 -8.11 1.73
CA ARG A 12 4.76 -8.96 2.91
C ARG A 12 3.29 -9.29 3.16
N GLY A 13 2.39 -8.31 3.07
CA GLY A 13 0.96 -8.54 3.23
C GLY A 13 0.41 -9.45 2.12
N VAL A 14 0.90 -9.26 0.88
CA VAL A 14 0.57 -10.13 -0.25
C VAL A 14 1.07 -11.56 -0.01
N LEU A 15 2.32 -11.74 0.44
CA LEU A 15 2.84 -13.06 0.79
C LEU A 15 2.05 -13.73 1.92
N HIS A 16 1.74 -13.01 2.99
CA HIS A 16 0.99 -13.55 4.12
C HIS A 16 -0.41 -14.00 3.69
N PHE A 17 -1.07 -13.27 2.78
CA PHE A 17 -2.30 -13.73 2.17
C PHE A 17 -2.13 -15.04 1.40
N TYR A 18 -1.10 -15.15 0.56
CA TYR A 18 -0.84 -16.41 -0.16
C TYR A 18 -0.49 -17.56 0.79
N GLU A 19 0.24 -17.31 1.87
CA GLU A 19 0.48 -18.30 2.93
C GLU A 19 -0.82 -18.80 3.58
N ILE A 20 -1.81 -17.92 3.76
CA ILE A 20 -3.15 -18.31 4.23
C ILE A 20 -3.85 -19.15 3.17
N LEU A 21 -3.82 -18.75 1.90
CA LEU A 21 -4.46 -19.49 0.81
C LEU A 21 -3.89 -20.90 0.65
N TYR A 22 -2.57 -21.07 0.72
CA TYR A 22 -1.92 -22.38 0.61
C TYR A 22 -2.26 -23.33 1.77
N LYS A 23 -2.77 -22.80 2.90
CA LYS A 23 -3.26 -23.62 4.02
C LYS A 23 -4.73 -24.02 3.88
N LEU A 24 -5.47 -23.43 2.94
CA LEU A 24 -6.84 -23.83 2.65
C LEU A 24 -6.81 -25.05 1.72
N GLU A 25 -7.57 -26.09 2.06
CA GLU A 25 -7.63 -27.33 1.27
C GLU A 25 -8.16 -27.10 -0.15
N ASP A 26 -9.12 -26.18 -0.29
CA ASP A 26 -9.69 -25.76 -1.58
C ASP A 26 -9.79 -24.23 -1.67
N PHE A 27 -9.11 -23.64 -2.64
CA PHE A 27 -9.29 -22.23 -2.99
C PHE A 27 -9.42 -22.05 -4.51
N LYS A 28 -10.20 -21.05 -4.92
CA LYS A 28 -10.36 -20.70 -6.33
C LYS A 28 -9.11 -19.99 -6.83
N PHE A 29 -8.53 -20.45 -7.94
CA PHE A 29 -7.39 -19.77 -8.56
C PHE A 29 -7.68 -18.29 -8.89
N GLY A 30 -8.92 -17.99 -9.31
CA GLY A 30 -9.33 -16.61 -9.56
C GLY A 30 -9.36 -15.71 -8.31
N PHE A 31 -9.56 -16.27 -7.12
CA PHE A 31 -9.46 -15.54 -5.85
C PHE A 31 -8.00 -15.21 -5.50
N ALA A 32 -7.08 -16.14 -5.80
CA ALA A 32 -5.66 -15.92 -5.59
C ALA A 32 -5.12 -14.77 -6.47
N ILE A 33 -5.58 -14.67 -7.71
CA ILE A 33 -5.20 -13.58 -8.63
C ILE A 33 -5.93 -12.28 -8.31
N SER A 34 -7.14 -12.33 -7.72
CA SER A 34 -7.92 -11.13 -7.48
C SER A 34 -7.29 -10.21 -6.44
N LEU A 35 -6.51 -10.70 -5.47
CA LEU A 35 -5.94 -9.84 -4.44
C LEU A 35 -4.97 -8.77 -5.00
N PRO A 36 -3.91 -9.10 -5.77
CA PRO A 36 -3.05 -8.06 -6.34
C PRO A 36 -3.82 -7.03 -7.17
N ILE A 37 -4.81 -7.49 -7.96
CA ILE A 37 -5.64 -6.61 -8.79
C ILE A 37 -6.49 -5.69 -7.93
N LEU A 38 -7.13 -6.23 -6.88
CA LEU A 38 -7.94 -5.48 -5.92
C LEU A 38 -7.09 -4.42 -5.22
N LEU A 39 -5.88 -4.79 -4.78
CA LEU A 39 -5.00 -3.91 -4.03
C LEU A 39 -4.48 -2.77 -4.92
N VAL A 40 -4.12 -3.04 -6.18
CA VAL A 40 -3.77 -2.00 -7.16
C VAL A 40 -4.95 -1.08 -7.44
N ALA A 41 -6.15 -1.63 -7.64
CA ALA A 41 -7.35 -0.84 -7.91
C ALA A 41 -7.72 0.07 -6.72
N ALA A 42 -7.66 -0.45 -5.50
CA ALA A 42 -7.91 0.28 -4.26
C ALA A 42 -6.87 1.39 -4.04
N LEU A 43 -5.58 1.09 -4.17
CA LEU A 43 -4.53 2.10 -4.05
C LEU A 43 -4.65 3.17 -5.14
N ASN A 44 -4.96 2.80 -6.38
CA ASN A 44 -5.19 3.77 -7.44
C ASN A 44 -6.37 4.70 -7.11
N PHE A 45 -7.49 4.14 -6.64
CA PHE A 45 -8.66 4.93 -6.22
C PHE A 45 -8.30 5.95 -5.14
N VAL A 46 -7.50 5.56 -4.15
CA VAL A 46 -7.06 6.44 -3.06
C VAL A 46 -6.02 7.46 -3.53
N PHE A 47 -5.12 7.11 -4.44
CA PHE A 47 -4.01 7.98 -4.88
C PHE A 47 -4.40 9.04 -5.89
N VAL A 48 -5.39 8.77 -6.75
CA VAL A 48 -5.81 9.69 -7.81
C VAL A 48 -6.27 11.07 -7.28
N PRO A 49 -7.07 11.17 -6.19
CA PRO A 49 -7.41 12.46 -5.57
C PRO A 49 -6.20 13.32 -5.17
N PHE A 50 -5.13 12.70 -4.68
CA PHE A 50 -3.91 13.39 -4.24
C PHE A 50 -2.95 13.76 -5.37
N SER A 51 -3.28 13.41 -6.61
CA SER A 51 -2.45 13.67 -7.79
C SER A 51 -2.55 15.12 -8.29
N ILE A 52 -2.46 16.10 -7.38
CA ILE A 52 -2.53 17.54 -7.67
C ILE A 52 -1.16 18.02 -8.18
N ARG A 53 -1.13 18.87 -9.22
CA ARG A 53 0.07 19.26 -9.99
C ARG A 53 1.32 19.55 -9.15
N TYR A 54 1.19 20.39 -8.12
CA TYR A 54 2.34 20.80 -7.30
C TYR A 54 2.56 19.90 -6.08
N LEU A 55 1.52 19.16 -5.65
CA LEU A 55 1.56 18.34 -4.45
C LEU A 55 2.01 16.91 -4.73
N ILE A 56 1.81 16.40 -5.96
CA ILE A 56 2.02 15.00 -6.32
C ILE A 56 3.44 14.53 -5.99
N LYS A 57 4.47 15.28 -6.41
CA LYS A 57 5.86 14.90 -6.20
C LYS A 57 6.24 14.85 -4.71
N PRO A 58 6.11 15.94 -3.93
CA PRO A 58 6.50 15.92 -2.51
C PRO A 58 5.64 14.97 -1.67
N PHE A 59 4.32 14.89 -1.95
CA PHE A 59 3.41 14.02 -1.22
C PHE A 59 3.77 12.54 -1.42
N PHE A 60 3.90 12.08 -2.65
CA PHE A 60 4.23 10.68 -2.91
C PHE A 60 5.66 10.33 -2.53
N ALA A 61 6.61 11.26 -2.62
CA ALA A 61 7.97 11.03 -2.12
C ALA A 61 7.99 10.76 -0.61
N LEU A 62 7.29 11.58 0.17
CA LEU A 62 7.15 11.39 1.62
C LEU A 62 6.38 10.10 1.93
N LEU A 63 5.29 9.85 1.20
CA LEU A 63 4.49 8.63 1.37
C LEU A 63 5.32 7.37 1.12
N ILE A 64 6.15 7.35 0.07
CA ILE A 64 7.05 6.23 -0.24
C ILE A 64 8.06 6.02 0.88
N ALA A 65 8.71 7.08 1.38
CA ALA A 65 9.70 6.98 2.44
C ALA A 65 9.11 6.43 3.76
N LEU A 66 7.98 6.98 4.20
CA LEU A 66 7.27 6.50 5.39
C LEU A 66 6.80 5.05 5.20
N SER A 67 6.24 4.75 4.04
CA SER A 67 5.76 3.40 3.71
C SER A 67 6.88 2.36 3.68
N ALA A 68 8.10 2.74 3.27
CA ALA A 68 9.25 1.85 3.32
C ALA A 68 9.68 1.52 4.77
N ILE A 69 9.63 2.51 5.68
CA ILE A 69 9.89 2.31 7.12
C ILE A 69 8.85 1.35 7.69
N VAL A 70 7.57 1.66 7.47
CA VAL A 70 6.43 0.84 7.95
C VAL A 70 6.53 -0.59 7.41
N SER A 71 6.78 -0.76 6.11
CA SER A 71 6.93 -2.06 5.45
C SER A 71 8.06 -2.89 6.07
N TYR A 72 9.23 -2.30 6.31
CA TYR A 72 10.33 -3.00 6.96
C TYR A 72 9.99 -3.39 8.41
N THR A 73 9.43 -2.45 9.16
CA THR A 73 9.15 -2.65 10.58
C THR A 73 8.07 -3.70 10.79
N MET A 74 7.05 -3.71 9.93
CA MET A 74 6.12 -4.83 9.80
C MET A 74 6.90 -6.11 9.51
N MET A 75 7.66 -6.18 8.42
CA MET A 75 8.37 -7.39 7.98
C MET A 75 9.27 -8.00 9.06
N LYS A 76 10.14 -7.20 9.67
CA LYS A 76 11.19 -7.66 10.60
C LYS A 76 10.68 -7.83 12.03
N TYR A 77 9.92 -6.86 12.53
CA TYR A 77 9.52 -6.79 13.95
C TYR A 77 8.07 -7.23 14.17
N ARG A 78 7.32 -7.56 13.12
CA ARG A 78 5.88 -7.95 13.18
C ARG A 78 5.01 -6.90 13.89
N VAL A 79 5.48 -5.66 13.92
CA VAL A 79 4.76 -4.51 14.47
C VAL A 79 3.61 -4.17 13.54
N LEU A 80 2.40 -4.10 14.09
CA LEU A 80 1.22 -3.60 13.39
C LEU A 80 1.05 -2.12 13.74
N PHE A 81 0.94 -1.26 12.72
CA PHE A 81 0.71 0.17 12.91
C PHE A 81 -0.78 0.40 13.16
N ASP A 82 -1.17 0.34 14.44
CA ASP A 82 -2.50 0.72 14.90
C ASP A 82 -2.45 2.01 15.73
N GLN A 83 -3.61 2.43 16.28
CA GLN A 83 -3.70 3.64 17.11
C GLN A 83 -2.74 3.61 18.31
N ASN A 84 -2.51 2.44 18.91
CA ASN A 84 -1.59 2.30 20.03
C ASN A 84 -0.15 2.50 19.56
N MET A 85 0.23 1.99 18.39
CA MET A 85 1.57 2.22 17.85
C MET A 85 1.81 3.70 17.50
N ILE A 86 0.79 4.40 16.97
CA ILE A 86 0.87 5.85 16.75
C ILE A 86 1.06 6.57 18.08
N GLN A 87 0.24 6.25 19.09
CA GLN A 87 0.38 6.82 20.43
C GLN A 87 1.77 6.54 21.02
N ASN A 88 2.26 5.30 20.91
CA ASN A 88 3.58 4.93 21.35
C ASN A 88 4.62 5.80 20.67
N ILE A 89 4.61 5.97 19.34
CA ILE A 89 5.57 6.83 18.62
C ILE A 89 5.56 8.27 19.15
N PHE A 90 4.38 8.83 19.45
CA PHE A 90 4.26 10.18 20.01
C PHE A 90 4.74 10.27 21.47
N GLU A 91 4.57 9.20 22.25
CA GLU A 91 4.97 9.10 23.66
C GLU A 91 6.38 8.53 23.84
N THR A 92 7.04 8.11 22.75
CA THR A 92 8.21 7.21 22.78
C THR A 92 9.42 7.87 23.44
N ASN A 93 10.05 7.10 24.33
CA ASN A 93 11.38 7.36 24.87
C ASN A 93 12.43 7.08 23.79
N GLN A 94 13.40 8.00 23.59
CA GLN A 94 14.42 7.90 22.54
C GLN A 94 15.14 6.54 22.51
N ASN A 95 15.32 5.89 23.66
CA ASN A 95 15.96 4.57 23.75
C ASN A 95 15.14 3.44 23.08
N GLU A 96 13.82 3.54 23.07
CA GLU A 96 12.94 2.54 22.45
C GLU A 96 12.89 2.74 20.92
N ALA A 97 12.89 3.98 20.45
CA ALA A 97 13.02 4.29 19.02
C ALA A 97 14.36 3.80 18.44
N LEU A 98 15.46 4.02 19.15
CA LEU A 98 16.79 3.61 18.72
C LEU A 98 16.96 2.08 18.69
N ALA A 99 16.19 1.33 19.49
CA ALA A 99 16.22 -0.13 19.47
C ALA A 99 15.72 -0.74 18.13
N TYR A 100 14.90 0.00 17.38
CA TYR A 100 14.46 -0.41 16.03
C TYR A 100 15.46 -0.02 14.93
N LEU A 101 16.41 0.87 15.22
CA LEU A 101 17.43 1.23 14.24
C LEU A 101 18.50 0.15 14.15
N SER A 102 18.66 -0.36 12.94
CA SER A 102 19.66 -1.35 12.59
C SER A 102 20.17 -1.09 11.18
N LEU A 103 21.35 -1.61 10.83
CA LEU A 103 21.89 -1.43 9.48
C LEU A 103 20.90 -1.90 8.37
N PRO A 104 20.17 -3.01 8.52
CA PRO A 104 19.28 -3.47 7.45
C PRO A 104 18.03 -2.60 7.24
N ILE A 105 17.48 -1.93 8.27
CA ILE A 105 16.38 -0.96 8.06
C ILE A 105 16.87 0.25 7.26
N ILE A 106 18.09 0.74 7.54
CA ILE A 106 18.69 1.86 6.80
C ILE A 106 18.86 1.49 5.32
N VAL A 107 19.39 0.30 5.04
CA VAL A 107 19.56 -0.20 3.66
C VAL A 107 18.20 -0.34 2.97
N TRP A 108 17.21 -0.95 3.63
CA TRP A 108 15.87 -1.11 3.07
C TRP A 108 15.19 0.23 2.77
N VAL A 109 15.17 1.15 3.72
CA VAL A 109 14.55 2.47 3.55
C VAL A 109 15.28 3.28 2.47
N THR A 110 16.59 3.10 2.33
CA THR A 110 17.34 3.73 1.23
C THR A 110 16.90 3.18 -0.13
N ILE A 111 16.86 1.85 -0.28
CA ILE A 111 16.58 1.19 -1.57
C ILE A 111 15.09 1.26 -1.94
N ALA A 112 14.20 0.97 -1.01
CA ALA A 112 12.75 0.91 -1.22
C ALA A 112 12.02 2.22 -0.85
N GLY A 113 12.70 3.19 -0.26
CA GLY A 113 12.13 4.50 0.10
C GLY A 113 12.78 5.64 -0.68
N PHE A 114 14.03 5.96 -0.35
CA PHE A 114 14.70 7.14 -0.88
C PHE A 114 14.98 7.07 -2.38
N ILE A 115 15.51 5.95 -2.89
CA ILE A 115 15.76 5.79 -4.34
C ILE A 115 14.47 6.01 -5.15
N PRO A 116 13.35 5.30 -4.90
CA PRO A 116 12.11 5.51 -5.66
C PRO A 116 11.50 6.89 -5.44
N ALA A 117 11.64 7.49 -4.25
CA ALA A 117 11.21 8.86 -3.99
C ALA A 117 12.01 9.88 -4.80
N ILE A 118 13.32 9.70 -4.93
CA ILE A 118 14.19 10.56 -5.76
C ILE A 118 13.88 10.36 -7.25
N LEU A 119 13.72 9.11 -7.70
CA LEU A 119 13.34 8.79 -9.08
C LEU A 119 12.03 9.47 -9.48
N LEU A 120 11.06 9.60 -8.57
CA LEU A 120 9.81 10.33 -8.79
C LEU A 120 10.04 11.80 -9.21
N PHE A 121 11.10 12.45 -8.72
CA PHE A 121 11.40 13.83 -9.10
C PHE A 121 11.93 13.95 -10.52
N PHE A 122 12.63 12.93 -11.00
CA PHE A 122 13.15 12.84 -12.37
C PHE A 122 12.08 12.48 -13.40
N VAL A 123 10.93 11.95 -12.98
CA VAL A 123 9.81 11.69 -13.89
C VAL A 123 9.16 13.01 -14.31
N GLU A 124 9.14 13.25 -15.63
CA GLU A 124 8.33 14.31 -16.22
C GLU A 124 6.87 13.90 -16.20
N ILE A 125 6.03 14.68 -15.51
CA ILE A 125 4.59 14.43 -15.42
C ILE A 125 3.94 15.36 -16.42
N GLU A 126 3.41 14.79 -17.50
CA GLU A 126 2.58 15.51 -18.46
C GLU A 126 1.24 15.84 -17.82
N TYR A 127 0.93 17.13 -17.72
CA TYR A 127 -0.33 17.61 -17.18
C TYR A 127 -1.26 18.00 -18.33
N GLU A 128 -2.53 17.63 -18.22
CA GLU A 128 -3.55 18.06 -19.17
C GLU A 128 -3.67 19.59 -19.19
N GLU A 129 -3.67 20.17 -20.40
CA GLU A 129 -3.79 21.62 -20.60
C GLU A 129 -5.11 22.19 -20.08
N LYS A 130 -6.18 21.39 -20.11
CA LYS A 130 -7.53 21.77 -19.65
C LYS A 130 -7.83 21.13 -18.30
N TRP A 131 -8.12 21.97 -17.31
CA TRP A 131 -8.49 21.51 -15.95
C TRP A 131 -9.70 20.56 -15.95
N SER A 132 -10.70 20.81 -16.80
CA SER A 132 -11.88 19.95 -16.95
C SER A 132 -11.55 18.56 -17.47
N LYS A 133 -10.64 18.44 -18.45
CA LYS A 133 -10.17 17.14 -18.94
C LYS A 133 -9.35 16.42 -17.87
N GLY A 134 -8.49 17.13 -17.15
CA GLY A 134 -7.73 16.57 -16.04
C GLY A 134 -8.61 16.03 -14.91
N ILE A 135 -9.75 16.68 -14.61
CA ILE A 135 -10.73 16.15 -13.67
C ILE A 135 -11.43 14.91 -14.24
N LEU A 136 -11.84 14.96 -15.52
CA LEU A 136 -12.55 13.86 -16.16
C LEU A 136 -11.68 12.60 -16.22
N THR A 137 -10.40 12.70 -16.58
CA THR A 137 -9.51 11.53 -16.65
C THR A 137 -9.25 10.93 -15.27
N ARG A 138 -9.13 11.76 -14.23
CA ARG A 138 -9.05 11.29 -12.84
C ARG A 138 -10.34 10.59 -12.40
N ALA A 139 -11.49 11.19 -12.68
CA ALA A 139 -12.80 10.61 -12.36
C ALA A 139 -13.00 9.27 -13.08
N LEU A 140 -12.62 9.18 -14.35
CA LEU A 140 -12.67 7.94 -15.12
C LEU A 140 -11.73 6.87 -14.54
N SER A 141 -10.51 7.24 -14.14
CA SER A 141 -9.58 6.32 -13.48
C SER A 141 -10.13 5.78 -12.15
N MET A 142 -10.69 6.66 -11.32
CA MET A 142 -11.35 6.27 -10.06
C MET A 142 -12.57 5.38 -10.32
N PHE A 143 -13.39 5.71 -11.31
CA PHE A 143 -14.56 4.93 -11.68
C PHE A 143 -14.19 3.54 -12.20
N ALA A 144 -13.14 3.45 -13.04
CA ALA A 144 -12.60 2.17 -13.49
C ALA A 144 -12.09 1.32 -12.31
N SER A 145 -11.35 1.92 -11.37
CA SER A 145 -10.96 1.26 -10.12
C SER A 145 -12.16 0.73 -9.33
N LEU A 146 -13.23 1.52 -9.19
CA LEU A 146 -14.45 1.10 -8.49
C LEU A 146 -15.14 -0.07 -9.19
N ILE A 147 -15.21 -0.06 -10.52
CA ILE A 147 -15.77 -1.19 -11.29
C ILE A 147 -14.95 -2.47 -11.01
N VAL A 148 -13.62 -2.39 -11.06
CA VAL A 148 -12.75 -3.54 -10.79
C VAL A 148 -12.99 -4.07 -9.37
N ILE A 149 -13.04 -3.19 -8.37
CA ILE A 149 -13.33 -3.57 -6.98
C ILE A 149 -14.71 -4.22 -6.87
N ALA A 150 -15.74 -3.64 -7.51
CA ALA A 150 -17.10 -4.16 -7.48
C ALA A 150 -17.22 -5.54 -8.14
N VAL A 151 -16.54 -5.76 -9.27
CA VAL A 151 -16.50 -7.07 -9.94
C VAL A 151 -15.83 -8.12 -9.05
N ILE A 152 -14.67 -7.79 -8.45
CA ILE A 152 -13.97 -8.70 -7.55
C ILE A 152 -14.82 -9.01 -6.31
N ALA A 153 -15.47 -8.00 -5.73
CA ALA A 153 -16.38 -8.18 -4.61
C ALA A 153 -17.55 -9.08 -5.01
N ALA A 154 -18.22 -8.83 -6.14
CA ALA A 154 -19.34 -9.65 -6.59
C ALA A 154 -18.97 -11.14 -6.77
N LEU A 155 -17.74 -11.42 -7.21
CA LEU A 155 -17.27 -12.79 -7.46
C LEU A 155 -16.72 -13.50 -6.20
N TYR A 156 -16.08 -12.76 -5.29
CA TYR A 156 -15.28 -13.33 -4.19
C TYR A 156 -15.57 -12.74 -2.80
N TYR A 157 -16.67 -12.02 -2.61
CA TYR A 157 -17.01 -11.38 -1.33
C TYR A 157 -16.96 -12.33 -0.13
N GLN A 158 -17.56 -13.52 -0.25
CA GLN A 158 -17.59 -14.50 0.84
C GLN A 158 -16.19 -15.01 1.20
N ASP A 159 -15.34 -15.23 0.19
CA ASP A 159 -13.95 -15.68 0.36
C ASP A 159 -13.14 -14.61 1.12
N TYR A 160 -13.28 -13.33 0.74
CA TYR A 160 -12.63 -12.21 1.43
C TYR A 160 -13.14 -12.01 2.87
N VAL A 161 -14.45 -12.13 3.11
CA VAL A 161 -15.01 -12.01 4.46
C VAL A 161 -14.53 -13.14 5.35
N SER A 162 -14.45 -14.37 4.84
CA SER A 162 -13.94 -15.52 5.60
C SER A 162 -12.47 -15.33 5.99
N VAL A 163 -11.60 -14.99 5.02
CA VAL A 163 -10.18 -14.74 5.27
C VAL A 163 -10.00 -13.57 6.23
N GLY A 164 -10.74 -12.46 6.04
CA GLY A 164 -10.65 -11.28 6.88
C GLY A 164 -11.13 -11.49 8.31
N ARG A 165 -12.17 -12.31 8.53
CA ARG A 165 -12.64 -12.68 9.87
C ARG A 165 -11.64 -13.56 10.62
N ASN A 166 -11.01 -14.49 9.92
CA ASN A 166 -10.05 -15.42 10.52
C ASN A 166 -8.64 -14.80 10.68
N ASN A 167 -8.32 -13.76 9.90
CA ASN A 167 -7.01 -13.12 9.88
C ASN A 167 -7.16 -11.59 9.92
N SER A 168 -7.77 -11.06 10.98
CA SER A 168 -8.03 -9.62 11.16
C SER A 168 -6.77 -8.75 11.08
N ASN A 169 -5.61 -9.32 11.40
CA ASN A 169 -4.31 -8.65 11.29
C ASN A 169 -3.93 -8.29 9.85
N LEU A 170 -4.41 -9.05 8.85
CA LEU A 170 -4.02 -8.86 7.44
C LEU A 170 -4.39 -7.46 6.93
N GLN A 171 -5.51 -6.90 7.38
CA GLN A 171 -5.94 -5.55 7.00
C GLN A 171 -4.98 -4.47 7.50
N ARG A 172 -4.31 -4.71 8.64
CA ARG A 172 -3.36 -3.79 9.26
C ARG A 172 -1.95 -3.90 8.70
N GLU A 173 -1.70 -4.88 7.82
CA GLU A 173 -0.41 -5.06 7.14
C GLU A 173 -0.33 -4.33 5.80
N ILE A 174 -1.42 -3.67 5.39
CA ILE A 174 -1.48 -2.93 4.12
C ILE A 174 -0.96 -1.51 4.33
N VAL A 175 -0.10 -1.07 3.42
CA VAL A 175 0.60 0.22 3.39
C VAL A 175 0.14 1.01 2.15
N PRO A 176 -0.07 2.33 2.20
CA PRO A 176 0.13 3.23 3.34
C PRO A 176 -0.95 3.01 4.41
N ALA A 177 -0.51 2.90 5.67
CA ALA A 177 -1.35 2.71 6.85
C ALA A 177 -1.76 4.06 7.46
#